data_AF-A0A2T6BGJ0-F1
#
_entry.id   AF-A0A2T6BGJ0-F1
#
_cell.length_a   1.000
_cell.length_b   1.000
_cell.length_c   1.000
_cell.angle_alpha   90.00
_cell.angle_beta   90.00
_cell.angle_gamma   90.00
#
_symmetry.space_group_name_H-M   'P 1'
#
loop_
_entity.id
_entity.type
_entity.pdbx_description
1 polymer ?
#
loop_
_entity_poly.entity_id
_entity_poly.type
_entity_poly.pdbx_seq_one_letter_code
_entity_poly.pdbx_strand_id
1 'polypeptide(L)'
;MDAQLKQMVSIVLRMIKEVYQTTVKLEEVLNSGSVQILSRDFDPLNELLEAIQYPEEKADLVYELIQVYLEDGMPLEEVVLGIENGMKETVNN
;
A
#
# COMPACT_ATOMS: atom_id res chain seq x y z
N MET A 1 11.44 4.34 -10.87
CA MET A 1 11.57 2.92 -10.50
C MET A 1 11.75 2.09 -11.76
N ASP A 2 12.58 1.06 -11.73
CA ASP A 2 12.64 0.12 -12.87
C ASP A 2 11.39 -0.79 -12.94
N ALA A 3 11.26 -1.55 -14.03
CA ALA A 3 10.09 -2.39 -14.27
C ALA A 3 9.93 -3.54 -13.25
N GLN A 4 11.04 -4.09 -12.76
CA GLN A 4 11.03 -5.18 -11.78
C GLN A 4 10.55 -4.67 -10.42
N LEU A 5 11.04 -3.52 -9.99
CA LEU A 5 10.65 -2.85 -8.76
C LEU A 5 9.16 -2.47 -8.79
N LYS A 6 8.66 -1.94 -9.90
CA LYS A 6 7.23 -1.67 -10.09
C LYS A 6 6.39 -2.93 -9.97
N GLN A 7 6.81 -4.03 -10.60
CA GLN A 7 6.10 -5.29 -10.51
C GLN A 7 6.05 -5.82 -9.08
N MET A 8 7.16 -5.71 -8.33
CA MET A 8 7.19 -6.09 -6.91
C MET A 8 6.21 -5.25 -6.08
N VAL A 9 6.23 -3.92 -6.25
CA VAL A 9 5.27 -3.03 -5.58
C VAL A 9 3.84 -3.43 -5.94
N SER A 10 3.52 -3.63 -7.22
CA SER A 10 2.20 -4.09 -7.66
C SER A 10 1.75 -5.38 -6.95
N ILE A 11 2.65 -6.35 -6.80
CA ILE A 11 2.34 -7.62 -6.13
C ILE A 11 2.01 -7.38 -4.66
N VAL A 12 2.84 -6.61 -3.94
CA VAL A 12 2.65 -6.37 -2.52
C VAL A 12 1.36 -5.56 -2.27
N LEU A 13 1.11 -4.52 -3.06
CA LEU A 13 -0.13 -3.73 -2.94
C LEU A 13 -1.38 -4.59 -3.16
N ARG A 14 -1.35 -5.50 -4.13
CA ARG A 14 -2.44 -6.47 -4.31
C ARG A 14 -2.61 -7.36 -3.09
N MET A 15 -1.52 -7.87 -2.51
CA MET A 15 -1.60 -8.68 -1.28
C MET A 15 -2.22 -7.90 -0.12
N ILE A 16 -1.82 -6.64 0.06
CA ILE A 16 -2.39 -5.75 1.09
C ILE A 16 -3.91 -5.61 0.88
N LYS A 17 -4.35 -5.36 -0.36
CA LYS A 17 -5.79 -5.24 -0.68
C LYS A 17 -6.57 -6.53 -0.41
N GLU A 18 -6.03 -7.69 -0.78
CA GLU A 18 -6.67 -8.98 -0.50
C GLU A 18 -6.83 -9.23 1.01
N VAL A 19 -5.81 -8.90 1.81
CA VAL A 19 -5.88 -9.00 3.27
C VAL A 19 -6.92 -8.03 3.82
N TYR A 20 -6.94 -6.78 3.35
CA TYR A 20 -7.94 -5.78 3.75
C TYR A 20 -9.37 -6.25 3.44
N GLN A 21 -9.65 -6.66 2.21
CA GLN A 21 -10.97 -7.14 1.79
C GLN A 21 -11.40 -8.38 2.57
N THR A 22 -10.47 -9.30 2.83
CA THR A 22 -10.73 -10.48 3.65
C THR A 22 -11.07 -10.08 5.09
N THR A 23 -10.36 -9.10 5.65
CA THR A 23 -10.62 -8.57 7.00
C THR A 23 -12.03 -7.99 7.07
N VAL A 24 -12.38 -7.08 6.17
CA VAL A 24 -13.73 -6.47 6.10
C VAL A 24 -14.82 -7.53 5.99
N LYS A 25 -14.64 -8.53 5.12
CA LYS A 25 -15.61 -9.63 4.98
C LYS A 25 -15.76 -10.45 6.25
N LEU A 26 -14.67 -10.71 6.98
CA LEU A 26 -14.73 -11.40 8.26
C LEU A 26 -15.44 -10.57 9.33
N GLU A 27 -15.22 -9.25 9.35
CA GLU A 27 -15.90 -8.34 10.27
C GLU A 27 -17.42 -8.36 10.06
N GLU A 28 -17.86 -8.36 8.80
CA GLU A 28 -19.27 -8.51 8.43
C GLU A 28 -19.86 -9.84 8.90
N VAL A 29 -19.17 -10.95 8.62
CA VAL A 29 -19.64 -12.31 8.96
C VAL A 29 -19.69 -12.54 10.47
N LEU A 30 -18.71 -12.01 11.20
CA LEU A 30 -18.61 -12.16 12.66
C LEU A 30 -19.40 -11.09 13.42
N ASN A 31 -19.96 -10.09 12.72
CA ASN A 31 -20.57 -8.90 13.29
C ASN A 31 -19.65 -8.25 14.36
N SER A 32 -18.38 -8.10 14.02
CA SER A 32 -17.31 -7.62 14.90
C SER A 32 -16.43 -6.65 14.13
N GLY A 33 -16.27 -5.41 14.61
CA GLY A 33 -15.36 -4.42 14.01
C GLY A 33 -13.92 -4.50 14.56
N SER A 34 -13.46 -5.71 14.91
CA SER A 34 -12.14 -5.90 15.54
C SER A 34 -11.44 -7.16 15.05
N VAL A 35 -11.62 -7.51 13.77
CA VAL A 35 -10.91 -8.66 13.20
C VAL A 35 -9.49 -8.24 12.86
N GLN A 36 -8.52 -8.88 13.49
CA GLN A 36 -7.11 -8.66 13.23
C GLN A 36 -6.51 -9.91 12.55
N ILE A 37 -6.16 -9.78 11.26
CA ILE A 37 -5.50 -10.86 10.50
C ILE A 37 -3.98 -10.79 10.61
N LEU A 38 -3.41 -9.59 10.55
CA LEU A 38 -1.96 -9.37 10.63
C LEU A 38 -1.53 -9.20 12.09
N SER A 39 -0.30 -9.65 12.39
CA SER A 39 0.33 -9.40 13.70
C SER A 39 0.39 -7.89 13.96
N ARG A 40 0.32 -7.48 15.24
CA ARG A 40 0.44 -6.07 15.64
C ARG A 40 1.77 -5.44 15.25
N ASP A 41 2.80 -6.25 15.17
CA ASP A 41 4.17 -5.80 14.91
C ASP A 41 4.54 -5.93 13.42
N PHE A 42 3.56 -6.19 12.54
CA PHE A 42 3.79 -6.35 11.11
C PHE A 42 2.93 -5.38 10.30
N ASP A 43 3.59 -4.41 9.66
CA ASP A 43 2.99 -3.49 8.71
C ASP A 43 3.58 -3.72 7.31
N PRO A 44 2.87 -4.42 6.41
CA PRO A 44 3.39 -4.74 5.08
C PRO A 44 3.61 -3.51 4.21
N LEU A 45 2.94 -2.38 4.48
CA LEU A 45 3.15 -1.15 3.73
C LEU A 45 4.46 -0.49 4.16
N ASN A 46 4.72 -0.41 5.47
CA ASN A 46 5.99 0.14 5.96
C ASN A 46 7.18 -0.71 5.53
N GLU A 47 7.09 -2.04 5.63
CA GLU A 47 8.14 -2.94 5.14
C GLU A 47 8.41 -2.76 3.64
N LEU A 48 7.36 -2.51 2.85
CA LEU A 48 7.52 -2.19 1.43
C LEU A 48 8.25 -0.87 1.22
N LEU A 49 7.86 0.19 1.94
CA LEU A 49 8.47 1.51 1.81
C LEU A 49 9.93 1.51 2.21
N GLU A 50 10.28 0.82 3.30
CA GLU A 50 11.67 0.60 3.71
C GLU A 50 12.45 -0.17 2.64
N ALA A 51 11.88 -1.25 2.11
CA ALA A 51 12.55 -2.09 1.10
C ALA A 51 12.85 -1.34 -0.21
N ILE A 52 11.96 -0.43 -0.62
CA ILE A 52 12.17 0.40 -1.83
C ILE A 52 12.91 1.70 -1.53
N GLN A 53 13.33 1.92 -0.27
CA GLN A 53 13.96 3.16 0.21
C GLN A 53 13.14 4.40 -0.16
N TYR A 54 11.84 4.33 0.12
CA TYR A 54 10.95 5.46 -0.14
C TYR A 54 11.29 6.63 0.78
N PRO A 55 11.28 7.89 0.30
CA PRO A 55 11.54 9.04 1.15
C PRO A 55 10.51 9.17 2.28
N GLU A 56 10.98 9.19 3.54
CA GLU A 56 10.11 9.23 4.73
C GLU A 56 9.21 10.47 4.72
N GLU A 57 9.71 11.62 4.26
CA GLU A 57 8.96 12.87 4.14
C GLU A 57 7.83 12.83 3.12
N LYS A 58 7.75 11.77 2.32
CA LYS A 58 6.68 11.53 1.34
C LYS A 58 5.82 10.31 1.71
N ALA A 59 6.03 9.66 2.85
CA ALA A 59 5.26 8.49 3.26
C ALA A 59 3.75 8.79 3.34
N ASP A 60 3.37 9.98 3.78
CA ASP A 60 1.97 10.45 3.83
C ASP A 60 1.26 10.33 2.48
N LEU A 61 1.94 10.69 1.38
CA LEU A 61 1.40 10.54 0.03
C LEU A 61 1.08 9.07 -0.27
N VAL A 62 1.94 8.14 0.15
CA VAL A 62 1.70 6.72 -0.08
C VAL A 62 0.47 6.25 0.71
N TYR A 63 0.36 6.63 1.99
CA TYR A 63 -0.80 6.24 2.79
C TYR A 63 -2.11 6.74 2.18
N GLU A 64 -2.15 7.97 1.66
CA GLU A 64 -3.30 8.52 0.94
C GLU A 64 -3.62 7.70 -0.31
N LEU A 65 -2.62 7.40 -1.15
CA LEU A 65 -2.80 6.60 -2.36
C LEU A 65 -3.31 5.19 -2.06
N ILE A 66 -2.81 4.56 -0.99
CA ILE A 66 -3.26 3.24 -0.56
C ILE A 66 -4.69 3.27 -0.03
N GLN A 67 -5.06 4.29 0.74
CA GLN A 67 -6.45 4.40 1.21
C GLN A 67 -7.43 4.44 0.03
N VAL A 68 -7.17 5.30 -0.97
CA VAL A 68 -8.02 5.40 -2.16
C VAL A 68 -8.01 4.09 -2.96
N TYR A 69 -6.89 3.38 -3.02
CA TYR A 69 -6.79 2.07 -3.67
C TYR A 69 -7.64 0.98 -2.99
N LEU A 70 -7.62 0.95 -1.65
CA LEU A 70 -8.37 -0.02 -0.85
C LEU A 70 -9.89 0.21 -0.96
N GLU A 71 -10.30 1.46 -1.16
CA GLU A 71 -11.70 1.87 -1.35
C GLU A 71 -12.16 1.81 -2.82
N ASP A 72 -11.40 1.13 -3.70
CA ASP A 72 -11.69 1.01 -5.15
C ASP A 72 -11.77 2.35 -5.91
N GLY A 73 -11.24 3.44 -5.33
CA GLY A 73 -11.24 4.78 -5.92
C GLY A 73 -10.12 5.02 -6.95
N MET A 74 -9.12 4.15 -7.00
CA MET A 74 -7.98 4.28 -7.92
C MET A 74 -7.49 2.89 -8.39
N PRO A 75 -7.18 2.69 -9.68
CA PRO A 75 -6.62 1.45 -10.17
C PRO A 75 -5.16 1.28 -9.72
N LEU A 76 -4.69 0.03 -9.63
CA LEU A 76 -3.36 -0.30 -9.13
C LEU A 76 -2.24 0.40 -9.90
N GLU A 77 -2.40 0.52 -11.23
CA GLU A 77 -1.40 1.13 -12.10
C GLU A 77 -1.17 2.60 -11.75
N GLU A 78 -2.23 3.34 -11.45
CA GLU A 78 -2.17 4.75 -11.07
C GLU A 78 -1.54 4.93 -9.68
N VAL A 79 -1.82 4.03 -8.74
CA VAL A 79 -1.19 4.02 -7.41
C VAL A 79 0.32 3.82 -7.54
N VAL A 80 0.75 2.84 -8.34
CA VAL A 80 2.17 2.56 -8.57
C VAL A 80 2.86 3.73 -9.27
N LEU A 81 2.17 4.41 -10.20
CA LEU A 81 2.67 5.63 -10.83
C LEU A 81 2.79 6.78 -9.81
N GLY A 82 1.81 6.96 -8.93
CA GLY A 82 1.84 7.96 -7.86
C GLY A 82 3.02 7.77 -6.92
N ILE A 83 3.22 6.53 -6.45
CA ILE A 83 4.38 6.14 -5.63
C ILE A 83 5.68 6.47 -6.38
N GLU A 84 5.80 6.03 -7.64
CA GLU A 84 6.98 6.30 -8.45
C GLU A 84 7.28 7.80 -8.59
N ASN A 85 6.24 8.62 -8.81
CA ASN A 85 6.38 10.05 -8.97
C ASN A 85 6.89 10.71 -7.68
N GLY A 86 6.38 10.31 -6.52
CA GLY A 86 6.88 10.79 -5.24
C GLY A 86 8.36 10.46 -5.00
N MET A 87 8.87 9.33 -5.54
CA MET A 87 10.31 9.02 -5.51
C MET A 87 11.15 9.88 -6.47
N LYS A 88 10.56 10.43 -7.53
CA LYS A 88 11.30 11.22 -8.53
C LYS A 88 11.42 12.68 -8.11
N GLU A 89 10.46 13.20 -7.35
CA GLU A 89 10.49 14.58 -6.85
C GLU A 89 11.68 14.87 -5.93
N THR A 90 12.27 13.86 -5.28
CA THR A 90 13.49 14.00 -4.47
C THR A 90 14.78 14.16 -5.27
N VAL A 91 14.79 13.84 -6.56
CA VAL A 91 16.00 13.92 -7.41
C VAL A 91 16.24 15.33 -7.98
N ASN A 92 15.25 16.23 -7.86
CA ASN A 92 15.28 17.56 -8.47
C ASN A 92 15.48 18.73 -7.47
N ASN A 93 15.86 18.45 -6.21
CA ASN A 93 16.19 19.48 -5.21
C ASN A 93 17.65 19.39 -4.77
#